data_AF-A0A0K2UBZ3-F1
#
_entry.id   AF-A0A0K2UBZ3-F1
#
_cell.length_a   1.000
_cell.length_b   1.000
_cell.length_c   1.000
_cell.angle_alpha   90.00
_cell.angle_beta   90.00
_cell.angle_gamma   90.00
#
_symmetry.space_group_name_H-M   'P 1'
#
loop_
_entity.id
_entity.type
_entity.pdbx_description
1 polymer ?
#
loop_
_entity_poly.entity_id
_entity_poly.type
_entity_poly.pdbx_seq_one_letter_code
_entity_poly.pdbx_strand_id
1 'polypeptide(L)' 'MVEDEDQIAATLLPLIAKYVEPGTTVMSDDWMSYRRVDSIGMQDFTALYKRNYVDPLFGAHNQTIESL' A
#
# COMPACT_ATOMS: atom_id res chain seq x y z
N MET A 1 -11.57 -14.38 8.44
CA MET A 1 -11.27 -15.27 7.30
C MET A 1 -9.80 -15.08 7.03
N VAL A 2 -8.99 -16.14 7.14
CA VAL A 2 -7.55 -16.02 6.85
C VAL A 2 -7.42 -16.24 5.35
N GLU A 3 -7.45 -15.13 4.61
CA GLU A 3 -7.09 -15.16 3.19
C GLU A 3 -5.57 -15.35 3.10
N ASP A 4 -5.13 -16.20 2.17
CA ASP A 4 -3.71 -16.49 1.97
C ASP A 4 -3.03 -15.25 1.38
N GLU A 5 -2.33 -14.50 2.23
CA GLU A 5 -1.69 -13.24 1.88
C GLU A 5 -0.65 -13.39 0.76
N ASP A 6 0.01 -14.55 0.67
CA ASP A 6 0.97 -14.84 -0.39
C ASP A 6 0.26 -15.03 -1.73
N GLN A 7 -0.92 -15.66 -1.74
CA GLN A 7 -1.75 -15.80 -2.94
C GLN A 7 -2.27 -14.43 -3.44
N ILE A 8 -2.63 -13.54 -2.51
CA ILE A 8 -3.08 -12.18 -2.83
C ILE A 8 -1.91 -11.38 -3.42
N ALA A 9 -0.73 -11.40 -2.78
CA ALA A 9 0.45 -10.72 -3.30
C ALA A 9 0.83 -11.19 -4.71
N ALA A 10 0.77 -12.51 -4.96
CA ALA A 10 1.05 -13.10 -6.26
C ALA A 10 0.08 -12.63 -7.38
N THR A 11 -1.14 -12.27 -7.01
CA THR A 11 -2.15 -11.76 -7.95
C THR A 11 -2.08 -10.24 -8.11
N LEU A 12 -1.83 -9.53 -7.00
CA LEU A 12 -1.94 -8.07 -6.92
C LEU A 12 -0.70 -7.37 -7.47
N LEU A 13 0.52 -7.86 -7.16
CA LEU A 13 1.76 -7.24 -7.64
C LEU A 13 1.85 -7.16 -9.17
N PRO A 14 1.49 -8.20 -9.96
CA PRO A 14 1.47 -8.10 -11.41
C PRO A 14 0.45 -7.08 -11.94
N LEU A 15 -0.71 -6.94 -11.27
CA LEU A 15 -1.72 -5.97 -11.66
C LEU A 15 -1.24 -4.54 -11.39
N ILE A 16 -0.66 -4.32 -10.22
CA ILE A 16 -0.06 -3.04 -9.85
C ILE A 16 1.05 -2.68 -10.86
N ALA A 17 1.98 -3.59 -11.15
CA ALA A 17 3.05 -3.35 -12.13
C ALA A 17 2.53 -3.07 -13.56
N LYS A 18 1.34 -3.59 -13.91
CA LYS A 18 0.72 -3.38 -15.22
C LYS A 18 0.05 -2.02 -15.36
N TYR A 19 -0.53 -1.49 -14.29
CA TYR A 19 -1.43 -0.33 -14.35
C TYR A 19 -0.92 0.90 -13.61
N VAL A 20 0.10 0.76 -12.78
CA VAL A 20 0.68 1.86 -11.99
C VAL A 20 2.07 2.17 -12.52
N GLU A 21 2.35 3.45 -12.70
CA GLU A 21 3.64 3.92 -13.19
C GLU A 21 4.75 3.56 -12.18
N PRO A 22 5.88 2.97 -12.62
CA PRO A 22 7.04 2.76 -11.76
C PRO A 22 7.51 4.07 -11.12
N GLY A 23 7.95 4.02 -9.86
CA GLY A 23 8.30 5.19 -9.07
C GLY A 23 7.11 5.86 -8.36
N THR A 24 5.88 5.38 -8.57
CA THR A 24 4.72 5.80 -7.78
C THR A 24 4.86 5.36 -6.33
N THR A 25 4.49 6.25 -5.40
CA THR A 25 4.37 5.92 -3.98
C THR A 25 3.05 5.20 -3.73
N VAL A 26 3.14 4.00 -3.15
CA VAL A 26 1.97 3.21 -2.76
C VAL A 26 1.76 3.38 -1.25
N MET A 27 0.59 3.86 -0.85
CA MET A 27 0.23 4.03 0.57
C MET A 27 -0.74 2.92 0.98
N SER A 28 -0.40 2.15 2.01
CA SER A 28 -1.26 1.06 2.52
C SER A 28 -1.39 1.10 4.04
N ASP A 29 -2.50 0.59 4.58
CA ASP A 29 -2.75 0.49 6.02
C ASP A 29 -2.03 -0.72 6.67
N ASP A 30 -0.74 -0.90 6.35
CA ASP A 30 0.10 -2.00 6.82
C ASP A 30 -0.36 -3.39 6.32
N TRP A 31 -0.88 -3.44 5.10
CA TRP A 31 -1.26 -4.72 4.51
C TRP A 31 -0.01 -5.45 4.00
N MET A 32 0.25 -6.62 4.59
CA MET A 32 1.39 -7.50 4.30
C MET A 32 1.65 -7.74 2.81
N SER A 33 0.61 -7.85 1.98
CA SER A 33 0.73 -8.09 0.54
C SER A 33 1.40 -6.93 -0.22
N TYR A 34 1.31 -5.71 0.31
CA TYR A 34 1.91 -4.51 -0.26
C TYR A 34 3.38 -4.32 0.15
N ARG A 35 3.88 -5.05 1.15
CA ARG A 35 5.29 -4.94 1.59
C ARG A 35 6.31 -5.36 0.53
N ARG A 36 5.87 -5.91 -0.61
CA ARG A 36 6.71 -6.37 -1.73
C ARG A 36 6.61 -5.46 -2.96
N VAL A 37 5.95 -4.29 -2.89
CA VAL A 37 5.83 -3.38 -4.05
C VAL A 37 7.16 -2.73 -4.46
N ASP A 38 8.14 -2.70 -3.56
CA ASP A 38 9.53 -2.35 -3.86
C ASP A 38 10.12 -3.25 -4.96
N SER A 39 9.77 -4.54 -4.98
CA SER A 39 10.22 -5.50 -5.98
C SER A 39 9.73 -5.18 -7.41
N ILE A 40 8.68 -4.36 -7.55
CA ILE A 40 8.14 -3.91 -8.84
C ILE A 40 8.44 -2.42 -9.12
N GLY A 41 9.41 -1.85 -8.40
CA GLY A 41 9.89 -0.48 -8.65
C GLY A 41 9.00 0.62 -8.06
N MET A 42 8.20 0.31 -7.04
CA MET A 42 7.37 1.28 -6.33
C MET A 42 7.92 1.55 -4.95
N GLN A 43 7.65 2.74 -4.42
CA GLN A 43 8.02 3.05 -3.04
C GLN A 43 6.85 2.67 -2.12
N ASP A 44 7.08 1.72 -1.21
CA ASP A 44 6.09 1.39 -0.19
C ASP A 44 6.08 2.46 0.91
N PHE A 45 4.88 2.92 1.25
CA PHE A 45 4.64 3.77 2.39
C PHE A 45 3.52 3.19 3.25
N THR A 46 3.89 2.64 4.40
CA THR A 46 2.91 2.14 5.36
C THR A 46 2.33 3.30 6.17
N ALA A 47 1.04 3.59 5.96
CA ALA A 47 0.31 4.52 6.81
C ALA A 47 0.22 3.92 8.22
N LEU A 48 0.93 4.55 9.16
CA LEU A 48 0.97 4.13 10.56
C LEU A 48 -0.32 4.54 11.28
N TYR A 49 -1.43 3.86 10.96
CA TYR A 49 -2.72 4.02 11.66
C TYR A 49 -2.59 3.85 13.20
N LYS A 50 -1.49 3.24 13.68
CA LYS A 50 -1.22 3.04 15.11
C LYS A 50 -0.50 4.18 15.83
N ARG A 51 0.01 5.23 15.17
CA ARG A 51 0.77 6.28 15.87
C ARG A 51 0.44 7.73 15.51
N ASN A 52 0.08 8.04 14.26
CA ASN A 52 -0.31 9.39 13.88
C ASN A 52 -1.47 9.32 12.86
N TYR A 53 -2.56 10.03 13.15
CA TYR A 53 -3.75 10.16 12.30
C TYR A 53 -3.49 10.94 10.98
N VAL A 54 -2.32 11.57 10.91
CA VAL A 54 -1.75 12.22 9.73
C VAL A 54 -0.30 11.75 9.66
N ASP A 55 0.13 11.26 8.50
CA ASP A 55 1.56 10.97 8.35
C ASP A 55 2.37 12.26 8.49
N PRO A 56 3.30 12.38 9.46
CA PRO A 56 4.00 13.64 9.71
C PRO A 56 5.07 13.98 8.65
N LEU A 57 5.45 13.02 7.81
CA LEU A 57 6.47 13.21 6.78
C LEU A 57 5.85 13.67 5.45
N PHE A 58 4.65 13.18 5.13
CA PHE A 58 3.96 13.43 3.86
C PHE A 58 2.63 14.17 3.99
N GLY A 59 2.11 14.36 5.21
CA GLY A 59 0.83 15.02 5.47
C GLY A 59 -0.39 14.23 4.96
N ALA A 60 -0.21 12.97 4.58
CA ALA A 60 -1.26 12.17 3.96
C ALA A 60 -2.34 11.78 4.96
N HIS A 61 -3.59 11.86 4.51
CA HIS A 61 -4.79 11.54 5.27
C HIS A 61 -5.59 10.48 4.52
N ASN A 62 -5.73 9.28 5.09
CA ASN A 62 -6.39 8.16 4.40
C ASN A 62 -7.94 8.23 4.47
N GLN A 63 -8.49 9.07 5.35
CA GLN A 63 -9.92 9.09 5.63
C GLN A 63 -10.78 9.81 4.58
N THR A 64 -10.18 10.55 3.64
CA THR A 64 -10.92 11.11 2.51
C THR A 64 -11.41 10.01 1.55
N ILE A 65 -10.71 8.87 1.49
CA ILE A 65 -11.09 7.73 0.63
C ILE A 65 -12.08 6.80 1.35
N GLU A 66 -11.92 6.59 2.65
CA GLU A 66 -12.79 5.68 3.43
C GLU A 66 -14.13 6.29 3.88
N SER A 67 -14.30 7.61 3.78
CA SER A 67 -15.56 8.30 4.12
C SER A 67 -16.47 8.56 2.91
N LEU A 68 -16.11 8.05 1.73
CA LEU A 68 -16.89 8.13 0.48
C LEU A 68 -17.82 6.93 0.30
#